data_AF-A0AAD9FYR2-F1
#
_entry.id   AF-A0AAD9FYR2-F1
#
_cell.length_a   1.000
_cell.length_b   1.000
_cell.length_c   1.000
_cell.angle_alpha   90.00
_cell.angle_beta   90.00
_cell.angle_gamma   90.00
#
_symmetry.space_group_name_H-M   'P 1'
#
loop_
_entity.id
_entity.type
_entity.pdbx_description
1 polymer ?
#
loop_
_entity_poly.entity_id
_entity_poly.type
_entity_poly.pdbx_seq_one_letter_code
_entity_poly.pdbx_strand_id
1 'polypeptide(L)'
;MASLAKLKQCGAASIYPGHGPVVDDAAAKILEYITHRQQREDEILAVLKQHKRLTSSEVVDNIYDPLPYLLRLSARKATEKHLQKVSAAETAAGIPRATSSWMVPGCYVLVVQLDSELSSTRTRTVIGCVGFVSGFIVMAALHEQSK
;
A
#
# COMPACT_ATOMS: atom_id res chain seq x y z
N MET A 1 15.27 2.83 -2.89
CA MET A 1 16.01 3.79 -2.04
C MET A 1 17.47 3.43 -1.79
N ALA A 2 17.84 2.14 -1.77
CA ALA A 2 19.22 1.71 -1.47
C ALA A 2 20.32 2.37 -2.33
N SER A 3 20.11 2.57 -3.63
CA SER A 3 21.12 3.18 -4.50
C SER A 3 21.41 4.64 -4.18
N LEU A 4 20.40 5.45 -3.87
CA LEU A 4 20.59 6.85 -3.46
C LEU A 4 21.32 6.95 -2.12
N ALA A 5 21.07 6.02 -1.19
CA ALA A 5 21.80 5.94 0.06
C ALA A 5 23.30 5.63 -0.16
N LYS A 6 23.62 4.73 -1.09
CA LYS A 6 25.01 4.48 -1.50
C LYS A 6 25.67 5.70 -2.12
N LEU A 7 24.97 6.40 -3.03
CA LEU A 7 25.49 7.64 -3.64
C LEU A 7 25.73 8.74 -2.61
N LYS A 8 24.87 8.87 -1.60
CA LYS A 8 25.09 9.77 -0.47
C LYS A 8 26.38 9.42 0.30
N GLN A 9 26.68 8.13 0.47
CA GLN A 9 27.90 7.66 1.14
C GLN A 9 29.17 7.90 0.30
N CYS A 10 29.07 7.97 -1.03
CA CYS A 10 30.22 8.25 -1.90
C CYS A 10 30.76 9.68 -1.75
N GLY A 11 30.00 10.63 -1.22
CA GLY A 11 30.48 11.99 -0.92
C GLY A 11 30.97 12.77 -2.14
N ALA A 12 30.36 12.56 -3.31
CA ALA A 12 30.70 13.31 -4.52
C ALA A 12 30.43 14.82 -4.32
N ALA A 13 31.26 15.68 -4.92
CA ALA A 13 31.03 17.12 -4.95
C ALA A 13 29.98 17.47 -6.02
N SER A 14 30.17 17.00 -7.26
CA SER A 14 29.31 17.32 -8.40
C SER A 14 28.71 16.07 -9.08
N ILE A 15 27.55 16.21 -9.72
CA ILE A 15 26.87 15.14 -10.47
C ILE A 15 26.80 15.53 -11.95
N TYR A 16 27.23 14.60 -12.80
CA TYR A 16 27.08 14.69 -14.26
C TYR A 16 25.92 13.79 -14.70
N PRO A 17 24.70 14.34 -14.83
CA PRO A 17 23.54 13.54 -15.20
C PRO A 17 23.58 13.17 -16.69
N GLY A 18 22.86 12.11 -17.07
CA GLY A 18 22.67 11.76 -18.49
C GLY A 18 21.83 12.77 -19.28
N HIS A 19 21.05 13.59 -18.57
CA HIS A 19 20.25 14.67 -19.15
C HIS A 19 20.28 15.90 -18.23
N GLY A 20 20.28 17.09 -18.83
CA GLY A 20 20.27 18.37 -18.11
C GLY A 20 21.68 18.88 -17.78
N PRO A 21 21.76 20.02 -17.06
CA PRO A 21 23.02 20.63 -16.69
C PRO A 21 23.74 19.84 -15.58
N VAL A 22 25.03 20.11 -15.44
CA VAL A 22 25.84 19.62 -14.32
C VAL A 22 25.30 20.18 -13.01
N VAL A 23 25.29 19.36 -11.95
CA VAL A 23 24.88 19.77 -10.61
C VAL A 23 26.12 19.90 -9.75
N ASP A 24 26.46 21.11 -9.34
CA ASP A 24 27.67 21.40 -8.57
C ASP A 24 27.57 20.98 -7.09
N ASP A 25 26.37 20.90 -6.52
CA ASP A 25 26.10 20.41 -5.16
C ASP A 25 25.36 19.07 -5.20
N ALA A 26 26.13 18.00 -5.32
CA ALA A 26 25.63 16.63 -5.36
C ALA A 26 24.90 16.25 -4.07
N ALA A 27 25.43 16.66 -2.92
CA ALA A 27 24.92 16.25 -1.61
C ALA A 27 23.52 16.83 -1.36
N ALA A 28 23.35 18.14 -1.61
CA ALA A 28 22.05 18.79 -1.48
C ALA A 28 21.05 18.18 -2.46
N LYS A 29 21.45 17.92 -3.71
CA LYS A 29 20.53 17.35 -4.70
C LYS A 29 20.10 15.93 -4.34
N ILE A 30 21.03 15.07 -3.92
CA ILE A 30 20.70 13.71 -3.48
C ILE A 30 19.75 13.74 -2.27
N LEU A 31 19.99 14.63 -1.30
CA LEU A 31 19.11 14.81 -0.15
C LEU A 31 17.71 15.26 -0.57
N GLU A 32 17.60 16.24 -1.47
CA GLU A 32 16.32 16.67 -2.04
C GLU A 32 15.55 15.49 -2.65
N TYR A 33 16.22 14.67 -3.48
CA TYR A 33 15.61 13.47 -4.08
C TYR A 33 15.15 12.44 -3.04
N ILE A 34 15.93 12.23 -1.98
CA ILE A 34 15.57 11.30 -0.91
C ILE A 34 14.36 11.82 -0.15
N THR A 35 14.39 13.08 0.28
CA THR A 35 13.32 13.73 1.03
C THR A 35 12.03 13.73 0.22
N HIS A 36 12.07 14.10 -1.06
CA HIS A 36 10.89 14.11 -1.90
C HIS A 36 10.29 12.70 -2.09
N ARG A 37 11.12 11.66 -2.23
CA ARG A 37 10.63 10.28 -2.30
C ARG A 37 10.04 9.80 -0.97
N GLN A 38 10.63 10.19 0.15
CA GLN A 38 10.11 9.82 1.47
C GLN A 38 8.76 10.52 1.74
N GLN A 39 8.66 11.82 1.45
CA GLN A 39 7.42 12.56 1.59
C GLN A 39 6.27 11.89 0.83
N ARG A 40 6.51 11.45 -0.42
CA ARG A 40 5.49 10.75 -1.21
C ARG A 40 5.11 9.40 -0.61
N GLU A 41 6.06 8.67 -0.04
CA GLU A 41 5.75 7.43 0.68
C GLU A 41 4.89 7.70 1.93
N ASP A 42 5.20 8.76 2.67
CA ASP A 42 4.47 9.13 3.89
C ASP A 42 3.04 9.57 3.56
N GLU A 43 2.83 10.32 2.47
CA GLU A 43 1.51 10.69 1.95
C GLU A 43 0.69 9.43 1.58
N ILE A 44 1.29 8.47 0.88
CA ILE A 44 0.63 7.20 0.54
C ILE A 44 0.25 6.44 1.81
N LEU A 45 1.16 6.34 2.78
CA LEU A 45 0.89 5.65 4.05
C LEU A 45 -0.21 6.35 4.87
N ALA A 46 -0.28 7.68 4.83
CA ALA A 46 -1.33 8.44 5.49
C ALA A 46 -2.71 8.11 4.87
N VAL A 47 -2.81 8.09 3.55
CA VAL A 47 -4.05 7.74 2.82
C VAL A 47 -4.46 6.29 3.12
N LEU A 48 -3.51 5.35 3.12
CA LEU A 48 -3.80 3.94 3.45
C LEU A 48 -4.27 3.74 4.90
N LYS A 49 -3.79 4.56 5.85
CA LYS A 49 -4.25 4.50 7.25
C LYS A 49 -5.68 5.04 7.42
N GLN A 50 -6.08 6.02 6.61
CA GLN A 50 -7.41 6.62 6.68
C GLN A 50 -8.49 5.75 6.02
N HIS A 51 -8.11 4.94 5.03
CA HIS A 51 -9.07 4.16 4.25
C HIS A 51 -8.73 2.66 4.27
N LYS A 52 -9.68 1.83 4.70
CA LYS A 52 -9.49 0.37 4.79
C LYS A 52 -9.33 -0.33 3.44
N ARG A 53 -9.87 0.25 2.36
CA ARG A 53 -9.87 -0.33 1.02
C ARG A 53 -9.86 0.78 -0.02
N LEU A 54 -8.74 0.91 -0.72
CA LEU A 54 -8.58 1.81 -1.85
C LEU A 54 -7.95 1.08 -3.03
N THR A 55 -8.33 1.50 -4.23
CA THR A 55 -7.68 1.12 -5.48
C THR A 55 -6.48 2.03 -5.77
N SER A 56 -5.53 1.56 -6.57
CA SER A 56 -4.35 2.38 -6.94
C SER A 56 -4.73 3.69 -7.65
N SER A 57 -5.87 3.74 -8.34
CA SER A 57 -6.36 4.98 -9.00
C SER A 57 -6.94 5.96 -7.99
N GLU A 58 -7.68 5.49 -7.00
CA GLU A 58 -8.24 6.35 -5.95
C GLU A 58 -7.14 6.92 -5.06
N VAL A 59 -6.08 6.16 -4.80
CA VAL A 59 -4.90 6.68 -4.08
C VAL A 59 -4.24 7.82 -4.86
N VAL A 60 -4.15 7.73 -6.19
CA VAL A 60 -3.64 8.85 -7.02
C VAL A 60 -4.53 10.08 -6.89
N ASP A 61 -5.85 9.91 -6.85
CA ASP A 61 -6.81 11.02 -6.76
C ASP A 61 -6.77 11.75 -5.42
N ASN A 62 -6.27 11.11 -4.36
CA ASN A 62 -6.10 11.72 -3.05
C ASN A 62 -4.73 12.42 -2.87
N ILE A 63 -3.71 12.02 -3.63
CA ILE A 63 -2.32 12.48 -3.43
C ILE A 63 -1.92 13.56 -4.44
N TYR A 64 -2.44 13.47 -5.66
CA TYR A 64 -2.11 14.41 -6.72
C TYR A 64 -3.28 15.35 -6.95
N ASP A 65 -2.96 16.63 -7.17
CA ASP A 65 -3.89 17.61 -7.76
C ASP A 65 -4.48 17.07 -9.08
N PRO A 66 -5.63 17.59 -9.55
CA PRO A 66 -6.28 17.09 -10.77
C PRO A 66 -5.32 17.02 -11.97
N LEU A 67 -4.86 15.79 -12.26
CA LEU A 67 -3.90 15.50 -13.32
C LEU A 67 -4.64 15.21 -14.63
N PRO A 68 -4.07 15.64 -15.78
CA PRO A 68 -4.59 15.23 -17.09
C PRO A 68 -4.47 13.71 -17.25
N TYR A 69 -5.42 13.13 -18.00
CA TYR A 69 -5.58 11.68 -18.13
C TYR A 69 -4.30 10.92 -18.48
N LEU A 70 -3.49 11.46 -19.41
CA LEU A 70 -2.24 10.84 -19.84
C LEU A 70 -1.20 10.71 -18.72
N LEU A 71 -1.14 11.68 -17.81
CA LEU A 71 -0.19 11.68 -16.68
C LEU A 71 -0.68 10.80 -15.53
N ARG A 72 -1.99 10.59 -15.40
CA ARG A 72 -2.57 9.69 -14.38
C ARG A 72 -2.05 8.26 -14.51
N LEU A 73 -1.81 7.77 -15.73
CA LEU A 73 -1.26 6.43 -15.95
C LEU A 73 0.14 6.28 -15.35
N SER A 74 0.98 7.29 -15.53
CA SER A 74 2.34 7.33 -14.95
C SER A 74 2.30 7.47 -13.43
N ALA A 75 1.44 8.35 -12.91
CA ALA A 75 1.24 8.53 -11.47
C ALA A 75 0.76 7.22 -10.81
N ARG A 76 -0.22 6.54 -11.40
CA ARG A 76 -0.70 5.23 -10.93
C ARG A 76 0.42 4.20 -10.85
N LYS A 77 1.22 4.07 -11.92
CA LYS A 77 2.36 3.16 -11.94
C LYS A 77 3.38 3.50 -10.85
N ALA A 78 3.63 4.79 -10.59
CA ALA A 78 4.51 5.22 -9.51
C ALA A 78 3.95 4.80 -8.14
N THR A 79 2.67 5.07 -7.88
CA THR A 79 1.98 4.65 -6.65
C THR A 79 2.04 3.14 -6.45
N GLU A 80 1.79 2.35 -7.50
CA GLU A 80 1.88 0.89 -7.45
C GLU A 80 3.28 0.40 -7.03
N LYS A 81 4.35 1.07 -7.47
CA LYS A 81 5.71 0.76 -7.03
C LYS A 81 5.94 1.04 -5.55
N HIS A 82 5.35 2.12 -5.02
CA HIS A 82 5.40 2.38 -3.59
C HIS A 82 4.61 1.34 -2.78
N LEU A 83 3.41 0.96 -3.23
CA LEU A 83 2.62 -0.10 -2.59
C LEU A 83 3.33 -1.47 -2.61
N GLN A 84 3.99 -1.80 -3.71
CA GLN A 84 4.84 -3.01 -3.81
C GLN A 84 5.99 -2.97 -2.80
N LYS A 85 6.62 -1.82 -2.59
CA LYS A 85 7.67 -1.65 -1.58
C LYS A 85 7.13 -1.86 -0.16
N VAL A 86 5.99 -1.26 0.18
CA VAL A 86 5.37 -1.35 1.52
C VAL A 86 4.96 -2.80 1.82
N SER A 87 4.26 -3.46 0.89
CA SER A 87 3.84 -4.86 1.07
C SER A 87 5.01 -5.84 1.14
N ALA A 88 6.12 -5.57 0.42
CA ALA A 88 7.35 -6.36 0.57
C ALA A 88 8.00 -6.18 1.95
N ALA A 89 7.95 -4.96 2.51
CA ALA A 89 8.45 -4.70 3.87
C ALA A 89 7.61 -5.41 4.94
N GLU A 90 6.27 -5.42 4.81
CA GLU A 90 5.37 -6.18 5.70
C GLU A 90 5.63 -7.69 5.64
N THR A 91 5.85 -8.21 4.43
CA THR A 91 6.20 -9.63 4.24
C THR A 91 7.53 -9.96 4.92
N ALA A 92 8.53 -9.06 4.82
CA ALA A 92 9.81 -9.22 5.51
C ALA A 92 9.68 -9.10 7.04
N ALA A 93 8.69 -8.37 7.54
CA ALA A 93 8.35 -8.29 8.96
C ALA A 93 7.56 -9.51 9.48
N GLY A 94 7.34 -10.53 8.65
CA GLY A 94 6.70 -11.79 9.04
C GLY A 94 5.18 -11.75 9.10
N ILE A 95 4.54 -10.71 8.55
CA ILE A 95 3.08 -10.66 8.43
C ILE A 95 2.67 -11.58 7.25
N PRO A 96 1.98 -12.69 7.49
CA PRO A 96 1.56 -13.58 6.41
C PRO A 96 0.58 -12.83 5.51
N ARG A 97 0.88 -12.75 4.22
CA ARG A 97 -0.05 -12.23 3.23
C ARG A 97 -1.32 -13.10 3.29
N ALA A 98 -2.47 -12.50 3.53
CA ALA A 98 -3.75 -13.17 3.32
C ALA A 98 -3.77 -13.67 1.86
N THR A 99 -3.58 -14.97 1.68
CA THR A 99 -3.68 -15.61 0.38
C THR A 99 -5.16 -15.60 0.02
N SER A 100 -5.62 -14.54 -0.65
CA SER A 100 -6.91 -14.61 -1.32
C SER A 100 -6.74 -15.57 -2.50
N SER A 101 -6.97 -16.86 -2.24
CA SER A 101 -7.22 -17.89 -3.24
C SER A 101 -8.56 -17.61 -3.93
N TRP A 102 -8.63 -16.52 -4.68
CA TRP A 102 -9.73 -16.19 -5.58
C TRP A 102 -9.12 -15.51 -6.81
N MET A 103 -8.58 -16.34 -7.70
CA MET A 103 -8.34 -15.97 -9.09
C MET A 103 -9.72 -15.77 -9.73
N VAL A 104 -10.15 -14.52 -9.89
CA VAL A 104 -11.15 -14.13 -10.88
C VAL A 104 -10.38 -13.46 -12.01
N PRO A 105 -10.32 -14.03 -13.22
CA PRO A 105 -9.63 -13.39 -14.34
C PRO A 105 -10.40 -12.12 -14.73
N GLY A 106 -9.75 -10.96 -14.69
CA GLY A 106 -10.28 -9.72 -15.29
C GLY A 106 -10.43 -8.50 -14.37
N CYS A 107 -10.14 -8.59 -13.08
CA CYS A 107 -10.20 -7.42 -12.20
C CYS A 107 -8.97 -7.37 -11.28
N TYR A 108 -7.89 -6.71 -11.74
CA TYR A 108 -6.74 -6.38 -10.87
C TYR A 108 -7.12 -5.22 -9.94
N VAL A 109 -8.05 -5.47 -9.02
CA VAL A 109 -8.23 -4.59 -7.87
C VAL A 109 -7.21 -5.06 -6.84
N LEU A 110 -6.04 -4.41 -6.84
CA LEU A 110 -5.11 -4.50 -5.72
C LEU A 110 -5.77 -3.81 -4.52
N VAL A 111 -6.57 -4.58 -3.78
CA VAL A 111 -7.05 -4.20 -2.47
C VAL A 111 -5.90 -4.37 -1.51
N VAL A 112 -5.24 -3.27 -1.16
CA VAL A 112 -4.26 -3.27 -0.06
C VAL A 112 -5.07 -3.22 1.24
N GLN A 113 -5.17 -4.35 1.93
CA GLN A 113 -5.75 -4.41 3.25
C GLN A 113 -4.61 -4.43 4.27
N LEU A 114 -4.46 -3.31 4.98
CA LEU A 114 -3.55 -3.20 6.13
C LEU A 114 -4.34 -3.64 7.37
N ASP A 115 -4.14 -4.87 7.82
CA ASP A 115 -4.70 -5.34 9.09
C ASP A 115 -3.93 -4.70 10.25
N SER A 116 -4.55 -3.71 10.88
CA SER A 116 -4.00 -2.98 12.02
C SER A 116 -4.64 -3.45 13.33
N GLU A 117 -4.32 -4.65 13.86
CA GLU A 117 -4.57 -4.97 15.28
C GLU A 117 -3.55 -5.95 15.87
N LEU A 118 -2.48 -5.41 16.48
CA LEU A 118 -1.77 -6.05 17.59
C LEU A 118 -2.30 -5.42 18.89
N SER A 119 -3.40 -5.95 19.41
CA SER A 119 -3.75 -5.81 20.83
C SER A 119 -4.68 -6.95 21.26
N SER A 120 -4.08 -7.96 21.88
CA SER A 120 -4.59 -8.70 23.03
C SER A 120 -6.12 -8.69 23.26
N THR A 121 -6.84 -9.70 22.78
CA THR A 121 -7.48 -10.75 23.61
C THR A 121 -8.45 -11.59 22.75
N ARG A 122 -8.15 -12.89 22.65
CA ARG A 122 -9.11 -14.00 22.47
C ARG A 122 -10.20 -13.80 21.39
N THR A 123 -9.87 -14.07 20.13
CA THR A 123 -10.89 -14.39 19.12
C THR A 123 -11.15 -15.89 19.09
N ARG A 124 -12.39 -16.23 19.43
CA ARG A 124 -12.97 -17.56 19.37
C ARG A 124 -13.20 -17.88 17.89
N THR A 125 -12.44 -18.82 17.33
CA THR A 125 -12.69 -19.33 15.98
C THR A 125 -14.05 -20.00 15.93
N VAL A 126 -15.04 -19.31 15.37
CA VAL A 126 -16.28 -19.95 14.88
C VAL A 126 -16.05 -20.18 13.40
N ILE A 127 -15.66 -21.41 13.04
CA ILE A 127 -15.73 -21.88 11.66
C ILE A 127 -17.23 -22.02 11.35
N GLY A 128 -17.83 -20.93 10.88
CA GLY A 128 -19.16 -20.95 10.29
C GLY A 128 -19.07 -21.38 8.84
N CYS A 129 -19.05 -22.70 8.59
CA CYS A 129 -19.36 -23.24 7.28
C CYS A 129 -20.84 -22.98 6.97
N VAL A 130 -21.17 -21.88 6.29
CA VAL A 130 -22.50 -21.75 5.65
C VAL A 130 -22.44 -22.53 4.35
N GLY A 131 -22.50 -23.85 4.47
CA GLY A 131 -22.79 -24.74 3.35
C GLY A 131 -24.24 -24.52 2.94
N PHE A 132 -24.43 -23.97 1.75
CA PHE A 132 -25.72 -23.93 1.07
C PHE A 132 -26.10 -25.37 0.68
N VAL A 133 -26.69 -26.10 1.63
CA VAL A 133 -27.39 -27.36 1.34
C VAL A 133 -28.85 -26.99 1.09
N SER A 134 -29.29 -27.34 -0.11
CA SER A 134 -30.63 -27.16 -0.65
C SER A 134 -31.74 -27.29 0.41
N GLY A 135 -32.52 -26.21 0.54
CA GLY A 135 -33.91 -26.21 0.99
C GLY A 135 -34.23 -26.92 2.30
N PHE A 136 -34.16 -26.21 3.43
CA PHE A 136 -35.09 -26.41 4.55
C PHE A 136 -35.18 -25.12 5.39
N ILE A 137 -36.38 -24.54 5.47
CA ILE A 137 -36.69 -23.45 6.37
C ILE A 137 -36.70 -24.02 7.80
N VAL A 138 -35.82 -23.54 8.67
CA VAL A 138 -35.97 -23.71 10.12
C VAL A 138 -35.87 -22.34 10.77
N MET A 139 -37.04 -21.85 11.19
CA MET A 139 -37.20 -20.79 12.19
C MET A 139 -36.58 -21.27 13.51
N ALA A 140 -35.47 -20.66 13.93
CA ALA A 140 -34.91 -20.87 15.25
C ALA A 140 -35.01 -19.57 16.05
N ALA A 141 -35.80 -19.67 17.12
CA ALA A 141 -36.24 -18.63 18.03
C ALA A 141 -35.11 -17.75 18.58
N LEU A 142 -35.37 -16.44 18.60
CA LEU A 142 -34.69 -15.49 19.46
C LEU A 142 -34.99 -15.85 20.92
N HIS A 143 -33.98 -16.24 21.69
CA HIS A 143 -34.04 -16.19 23.14
C HIS A 143 -33.04 -15.15 23.63
N GLU A 144 -33.61 -14.00 23.96
CA GLU A 144 -33.03 -12.91 24.72
C GLU A 144 -32.83 -13.35 26.16
N GLN A 145 -31.62 -13.19 26.71
CA GLN A 145 -31.45 -13.05 28.15
C GLN A 145 -30.37 -12.02 28.46
N SER A 146 -30.81 -11.04 29.22
CA SER A 146 -30.08 -10.02 29.95
C SER A 146 -29.43 -10.63 31.21
N LYS A 147 -28.17 -10.30 31.48
CA LYS A 147 -27.72 -9.66 32.72
C LYS A 147 -26.29 -9.14 32.58
#